data_AF-A0A2E4G664-F1
#
_entry.id   AF-A0A2E4G664-F1
#
_cell.length_a   1.000
_cell.length_b   1.000
_cell.length_c   1.000
_cell.angle_alpha   90.00
_cell.angle_beta   90.00
_cell.angle_gamma   90.00
#
_symmetry.space_group_name_H-M   'P 1'
#
loop_
_entity.id
_entity.type
_entity.pdbx_description
1 polymer ?
#
loop_
_entity_poly.entity_id
_entity_poly.type
_entity_poly.pdbx_seq_one_letter_code
_entity_poly.pdbx_strand_id
1 'polypeptide(L)'
;WLLEIDDLGFTPENELIEHFWPGGIQPVTEVPSMSVIDGEIHISSATPGANIAFQVIGLDQASGSRWQVYLNPVKVIPSRRVIAIAHRIGYAPSQKIELYLD
;
A
#
# COMPACT_ATOMS: atom_id res chain seq x y z
N TRP A 1 2.73 -29.51 -16.79
CA TRP A 1 2.57 -28.92 -15.45
C TRP A 1 3.51 -27.74 -15.22
N LEU A 2 4.82 -27.91 -15.04
CA LEU A 2 5.74 -26.77 -14.79
C LEU A 2 5.75 -25.70 -15.91
N LEU A 3 5.73 -26.11 -17.18
CA LEU A 3 5.62 -25.20 -18.33
C LEU A 3 4.23 -24.57 -18.53
N GLU A 4 3.22 -25.07 -17.82
CA GLU A 4 1.83 -24.60 -17.97
C GLU A 4 1.47 -23.48 -16.97
N ILE A 5 2.32 -23.26 -15.96
CA ILE A 5 2.07 -22.29 -14.86
C ILE A 5 3.08 -21.14 -14.80
N ASP A 6 3.98 -21.04 -15.79
CA ASP A 6 5.03 -20.01 -15.88
C ASP A 6 5.86 -19.89 -14.58
N ASP A 7 6.20 -21.04 -13.98
CA ASP A 7 7.00 -21.09 -12.77
C ASP A 7 8.47 -20.76 -13.07
N LEU A 8 9.02 -19.81 -12.31
CA LEU A 8 10.39 -19.34 -12.47
C LEU A 8 11.39 -20.08 -11.56
N GLY A 9 11.01 -21.15 -10.87
CA GLY A 9 11.85 -21.87 -9.91
C GLY A 9 13.18 -22.44 -10.43
N PHE A 10 13.37 -22.56 -11.75
CA PHE A 10 14.66 -22.94 -12.37
C PHE A 10 15.50 -21.75 -12.85
N THR A 11 14.98 -20.53 -12.75
CA THR A 11 15.68 -19.30 -13.12
C THR A 11 16.72 -18.97 -12.04
N PRO A 12 17.98 -18.72 -12.40
CA PRO A 12 18.99 -18.28 -11.44
C PRO A 12 18.56 -17.01 -10.70
N GLU A 13 18.87 -16.92 -9.40
CA GLU A 13 18.46 -15.79 -8.55
C GLU A 13 18.93 -14.43 -9.09
N ASN A 14 20.12 -14.37 -9.68
CA ASN A 14 20.65 -13.14 -10.30
C ASN A 14 19.82 -12.70 -11.51
N GLU A 15 19.27 -13.65 -12.28
CA GLU A 15 18.39 -13.36 -13.40
C GLU A 15 16.99 -12.95 -12.91
N LEU A 16 16.50 -13.54 -11.81
CA LEU A 16 15.26 -13.11 -11.15
C LEU A 16 15.36 -11.68 -10.62
N ILE A 17 16.47 -11.35 -9.95
CA ILE A 17 16.70 -9.99 -9.45
C ILE A 17 16.71 -8.99 -10.60
N GLU A 18 17.40 -9.28 -11.71
CA GLU A 18 17.41 -8.38 -12.87
C GLU A 18 16.03 -8.30 -13.54
N HIS A 19 15.29 -9.41 -13.58
CA HIS A 19 13.92 -9.46 -14.12
C HIS A 19 12.96 -8.59 -13.30
N PHE A 20 13.01 -8.67 -11.97
CA PHE A 20 12.12 -7.90 -11.09
C PHE A 20 12.62 -6.46 -10.85
N TRP A 21 13.93 -6.28 -10.70
CA TRP A 21 14.61 -5.02 -10.41
C TRP A 21 15.68 -4.73 -11.47
N PRO A 22 15.28 -4.30 -12.69
CA PRO A 22 16.23 -3.99 -13.75
C PRO A 22 17.30 -2.99 -13.30
N GLY A 23 18.57 -3.30 -13.54
CA GLY A 23 19.70 -2.52 -13.07
C GLY A 23 19.88 -2.52 -11.54
N GLY A 24 19.28 -3.48 -10.83
CA GLY A 24 19.26 -3.56 -9.38
C GLY A 24 18.39 -2.50 -8.69
N ILE A 25 17.50 -1.82 -9.45
CA ILE A 25 16.66 -0.75 -8.93
C ILE A 25 15.30 -1.33 -8.51
N GLN A 26 15.07 -1.41 -7.21
CA GLN A 26 13.76 -1.80 -6.67
C GLN A 26 12.72 -0.72 -7.00
N PRO A 27 11.60 -1.06 -7.67
CA PRO A 27 10.53 -0.11 -7.94
C PRO A 27 9.82 0.29 -6.64
N VAL A 28 9.23 1.49 -6.62
CA VAL A 28 8.52 2.03 -5.45
C VAL A 28 7.02 1.95 -5.69
N THR A 29 6.26 1.52 -4.68
CA THR A 29 4.79 1.52 -4.74
C THR A 29 4.29 2.96 -4.80
N GLU A 30 3.34 3.25 -5.69
CA GLU A 30 2.75 4.58 -5.78
C GLU A 30 1.98 4.93 -4.50
N VAL A 31 2.06 6.21 -4.14
CA VAL A 31 1.36 6.77 -2.98
C VAL A 31 -0.15 6.55 -3.14
N PRO A 32 -0.86 6.02 -2.13
CA PRO A 32 -2.29 5.84 -2.23
C PRO A 32 -3.00 7.20 -2.33
N SER A 33 -4.24 7.19 -2.82
CA SER A 33 -5.13 8.35 -2.77
C SER A 33 -6.26 8.11 -1.78
N MET A 34 -6.72 9.18 -1.13
CA MET A 34 -7.86 9.16 -0.22
C MET A 34 -8.95 10.13 -0.70
N SER A 35 -10.20 9.70 -0.68
CA SER A 35 -11.37 10.54 -0.95
C SER A 35 -12.48 10.27 0.06
N VAL A 36 -13.31 11.28 0.32
CA VAL A 36 -14.48 11.16 1.18
C VAL A 36 -15.74 11.16 0.31
N ILE A 37 -16.53 10.11 0.41
CA ILE A 37 -17.77 9.90 -0.35
C ILE A 37 -18.81 9.42 0.64
N ASP A 38 -19.96 10.10 0.73
CA ASP A 38 -21.09 9.73 1.61
C ASP A 38 -20.70 9.47 3.09
N GLY A 39 -19.71 10.20 3.61
CA GLY A 39 -19.24 10.05 4.99
C GLY A 39 -18.31 8.85 5.22
N GLU A 40 -17.83 8.22 4.14
CA GLU A 40 -16.84 7.15 4.18
C GLU A 40 -15.56 7.54 3.43
N ILE A 41 -14.44 7.05 3.92
CA ILE A 41 -13.11 7.28 3.39
C ILE A 41 -12.76 6.11 2.47
N HIS A 42 -12.62 6.43 1.20
CA HIS A 42 -12.18 5.53 0.16
C HIS A 42 -10.67 5.70 -0.03
N ILE A 43 -9.93 4.59 0.00
CA ILE A 43 -8.49 4.59 -0.21
C ILE A 43 -8.17 3.68 -1.40
N SER A 44 -7.36 4.17 -2.33
CA SER A 44 -6.98 3.40 -3.52
C SER A 44 -5.49 3.58 -3.85
N SER A 45 -4.91 2.65 -4.60
CA SER A 45 -3.55 2.75 -5.12
C SER A 45 -3.59 2.49 -6.62
N ALA A 46 -2.84 3.28 -7.38
CA ALA A 46 -2.67 3.09 -8.82
C ALA A 46 -1.76 1.88 -9.14
N THR A 47 -0.91 1.46 -8.19
CA THR A 47 -0.04 0.28 -8.35
C THR A 47 -0.86 -1.01 -8.27
N PRO A 48 -0.99 -1.79 -9.36
CA PRO A 48 -1.80 -3.00 -9.36
C PRO A 48 -1.28 -4.06 -8.39
N GLY A 49 -2.20 -4.62 -7.59
CA GLY A 49 -1.88 -5.63 -6.58
C GLY A 49 -1.19 -5.07 -5.32
N ALA A 50 -1.13 -3.75 -5.16
CA ALA A 50 -0.67 -3.15 -3.91
C ALA A 50 -1.72 -3.35 -2.80
N ASN A 51 -1.24 -3.72 -1.61
CA ASN A 51 -2.05 -3.69 -0.41
C ASN A 51 -1.95 -2.31 0.24
N ILE A 52 -3.00 -1.87 0.91
CA ILE A 52 -3.01 -0.58 1.60
C ILE A 52 -3.15 -0.85 3.10
N ALA A 53 -2.27 -0.25 3.89
CA ALA A 53 -2.38 -0.22 5.33
C ALA A 53 -2.78 1.19 5.77
N PHE A 54 -3.64 1.28 6.77
CA PHE A 54 -4.09 2.55 7.33
C PHE A 54 -4.17 2.55 8.86
N GLN A 55 -4.20 3.74 9.43
CA GLN A 55 -4.45 3.99 10.85
C GLN A 55 -5.44 5.13 10.98
N VAL A 56 -6.34 5.04 11.97
CA VAL A 56 -7.22 6.14 12.36
C VAL A 56 -6.83 6.55 13.78
N ILE A 57 -6.30 7.77 13.93
CA ILE A 57 -5.74 8.26 15.19
C ILE A 57 -6.27 9.65 15.53
N GLY A 58 -6.18 10.05 16.80
CA GLY A 58 -6.52 11.42 17.19
C GLY A 58 -5.58 12.44 16.52
N LEU A 59 -6.05 13.68 16.34
CA LEU A 59 -5.28 14.74 15.67
C LEU A 59 -3.91 14.97 16.32
N ASP A 60 -3.84 14.92 17.66
CA ASP A 60 -2.61 15.12 18.44
C ASP A 60 -1.84 13.82 18.72
N GLN A 61 -2.36 12.67 18.29
CA GLN A 61 -1.72 11.38 18.53
C GLN A 61 -0.68 11.10 17.44
N ALA A 62 0.54 10.72 17.84
CA ALA A 62 1.55 10.24 16.89
C ALA A 62 1.12 8.91 16.25
N SER A 63 1.59 8.64 15.02
CA SER A 63 1.35 7.35 14.37
C SER A 63 1.88 6.20 15.24
N GLY A 64 1.00 5.31 15.65
CA GLY A 64 1.32 4.18 16.54
C GLY A 64 1.73 2.91 15.77
N SER A 65 1.85 1.80 16.48
CA SER A 65 2.16 0.49 15.89
C SER A 65 0.95 -0.25 15.31
N ARG A 66 -0.29 0.20 15.58
CA ARG A 66 -1.51 -0.53 15.21
C ARG A 66 -2.03 -0.16 13.82
N TRP A 67 -1.42 -0.74 12.79
CA TRP A 67 -1.89 -0.66 11.40
C TRP A 67 -3.02 -1.66 11.13
N GLN A 68 -3.94 -1.26 10.24
CA GLN A 68 -5.02 -2.12 9.73
C GLN A 68 -4.89 -2.25 8.22
N VAL A 69 -5.21 -3.42 7.68
CA VAL A 69 -5.29 -3.61 6.23
C VAL A 69 -6.61 -2.99 5.74
N TYR A 70 -6.54 -2.17 4.72
CA TYR A 70 -7.71 -1.57 4.09
C TYR A 70 -8.40 -2.60 3.21
N LEU A 71 -9.61 -3.00 3.63
CA LEU A 71 -10.45 -3.98 2.91
C LEU A 71 -11.78 -3.38 2.46
N ASN A 72 -12.27 -2.37 3.18
CA ASN A 72 -13.54 -1.71 2.95
C ASN A 72 -13.42 -0.22 3.28
N PRO A 73 -14.30 0.65 2.75
CA PRO A 73 -14.39 2.05 3.14
C PRO A 73 -14.48 2.23 4.65
N VAL A 74 -13.86 3.30 5.15
CA VAL A 74 -13.73 3.57 6.58
C VAL A 74 -14.62 4.76 6.92
N LYS A 75 -15.55 4.61 7.86
CA LYS A 75 -16.39 5.73 8.29
C LYS A 75 -15.55 6.90 8.79
N VAL A 76 -15.94 8.11 8.39
CA VAL A 76 -15.38 9.35 8.91
C VAL A 76 -15.68 9.43 10.41
N ILE A 77 -14.63 9.67 11.21
CA ILE A 77 -14.74 9.89 12.64
C ILE A 77 -14.24 11.31 12.90
N PRO A 78 -15.08 12.23 13.42
CA PRO A 78 -14.69 13.60 13.71
C PRO A 78 -13.47 13.68 14.64
N SER A 79 -12.67 14.73 14.47
CA SER A 79 -11.47 14.99 15.29
C SER A 79 -10.45 13.84 15.26
N ARG A 80 -10.39 13.14 14.13
CA ARG A 80 -9.37 12.13 13.85
C ARG A 80 -8.71 12.40 12.51
N ARG A 81 -7.55 11.80 12.32
CA ARG A 81 -6.88 11.74 11.02
C ARG A 81 -6.67 10.30 10.61
N VAL A 82 -6.67 10.08 9.31
CA VAL A 82 -6.32 8.80 8.69
C VAL A 82 -4.94 8.90 8.09
N ILE A 83 -4.06 7.97 8.43
CA ILE A 83 -2.75 7.81 7.81
C ILE A 83 -2.81 6.56 6.95
N ALA A 84 -2.38 6.63 5.69
CA ALA A 84 -2.36 5.50 4.76
C ALA A 84 -1.00 5.33 4.08
N ILE A 85 -0.65 4.08 3.78
CA ILE A 85 0.54 3.68 3.02
C ILE A 85 0.18 2.49 2.12
N ALA A 86 0.72 2.46 0.90
CA ALA A 86 0.57 1.35 -0.02
C ALA A 86 1.86 0.52 -0.11
N HIS A 87 1.73 -0.79 -0.25
CA HIS A 87 2.85 -1.70 -0.45
C HIS A 87 2.50 -2.85 -1.40
N ARG A 88 3.26 -2.96 -2.49
CA ARG A 88 3.26 -4.10 -3.40
C ARG A 88 4.44 -5.03 -3.09
N ILE A 89 4.18 -6.34 -2.94
CA ILE A 89 5.26 -7.33 -2.78
C ILE A 89 6.22 -7.24 -3.96
N GLY A 90 7.53 -7.19 -3.69
CA GLY A 90 8.57 -6.98 -4.69
C GLY A 90 8.94 -5.50 -4.92
N TYR A 91 8.19 -4.56 -4.36
CA TYR A 91 8.41 -3.12 -4.46
C TYR A 91 8.78 -2.56 -3.08
N ALA A 92 9.42 -1.39 -3.07
CA ALA A 92 9.55 -0.59 -1.87
C ALA A 92 8.17 0.00 -1.47
N PRO A 93 7.90 0.22 -0.18
CA PRO A 93 6.67 0.87 0.28
C PRO A 93 6.53 2.29 -0.27
N SER A 94 5.29 2.77 -0.40
CA SER A 94 5.02 4.16 -0.76
C SER A 94 5.38 5.12 0.37
N GLN A 95 5.37 6.42 0.08
CA GLN A 95 5.25 7.43 1.14
C GLN A 95 3.90 7.31 1.84
N LYS A 96 3.85 7.77 3.10
CA LYS A 96 2.60 7.90 3.87
C LYS A 96 1.87 9.18 3.47
N ILE A 97 0.55 9.11 3.43
CA ILE A 97 -0.32 10.29 3.32
C ILE A 97 -1.29 10.38 4.48
N GLU A 98 -1.71 11.61 4.79
CA GLU A 98 -2.63 11.88 5.88
C GLU A 98 -3.88 12.64 5.38
N LEU A 99 -5.03 12.31 5.96
CA LEU A 99 -6.29 13.00 5.75
C LEU A 99 -6.83 13.43 7.11
N TYR A 100 -7.07 14.73 7.26
CA TYR A 100 -7.64 15.34 8.46
C TYR A 100 -9.16 15.38 8.32
N LEU A 101 -9.88 14.93 9.35
CA LEU A 101 -11.33 14.90 9.39
C LEU A 101 -11.81 15.96 10.38
N ASP A 102 -12.23 17.11 9.84
CA ASP A 102 -12.83 18.21 10.59
C ASP A 102 -14.32 17.92 10.92
#